data_AF-A0A9D4GTN3-F1
#
_entry.id   AF-A0A9D4GTN3-F1
#
_cell.length_a   1.000
_cell.length_b   1.000
_cell.length_c   1.000
_cell.angle_alpha   90.00
_cell.angle_beta   90.00
_cell.angle_gamma   90.00
#
_symmetry.space_group_name_H-M   'P 1'
#
loop_
_entity.id
_entity.type
_entity.pdbx_description
1 polymer ?
#
loop_
_entity_poly.entity_id
_entity_poly.type
_entity_poly.pdbx_seq_one_letter_code
_entity_poly.pdbx_strand_id
1 'polypeptide(L)'
;MVLYLLMGFEVIGVIPDNDRIFMLGDINKHPLCMALIAHEFCKEVKQQTDDRVLISEMKKNMSEWSAVAKEILNECYQNQEYAAYATLSMVIPFWNKKSCLDLAIESRNMEFLAQQACRNLVSDVWNGCTMKYTCYLSEGRNNIGFLHKIRAPKMKFVYNL
;
A
#
# COMPACT_ATOMS: atom_id res chain seq x y z
N MET A 1 -25.89 1.51 -15.22
CA MET A 1 -25.40 2.89 -15.40
C MET A 1 -24.38 3.24 -14.30
N VAL A 2 -23.37 2.37 -14.09
CA VAL A 2 -22.33 2.51 -13.06
C VAL A 2 -20.92 2.36 -13.68
N LEU A 3 -20.85 2.09 -14.99
CA LEU A 3 -19.60 1.91 -15.75
C LEU A 3 -19.10 3.18 -16.47
N TYR A 4 -19.89 4.26 -16.52
CA TYR A 4 -19.47 5.49 -17.20
C TYR A 4 -18.72 6.51 -16.33
N LEU A 5 -18.62 6.25 -15.02
CA LEU A 5 -17.93 7.17 -14.08
C LEU A 5 -16.44 6.85 -13.85
N LEU A 6 -15.91 5.79 -14.48
CA LEU A 6 -14.50 5.41 -14.35
C LEU A 6 -13.55 6.11 -15.35
N MET A 7 -14.04 6.92 -16.29
CA MET A 7 -13.19 7.67 -17.24
C MET A 7 -13.17 9.18 -17.06
N GLY A 8 -13.83 9.73 -16.04
CA GLY A 8 -13.88 11.17 -15.82
C GLY A 8 -13.67 11.49 -14.36
N PHE A 9 -12.50 12.04 -14.05
CA PHE A 9 -12.20 12.84 -12.87
C PHE A 9 -13.44 13.37 -12.14
N GLU A 10 -13.77 12.81 -10.98
CA GLU A 10 -14.20 13.52 -9.78
C GLU A 10 -14.50 12.48 -8.69
N VAL A 11 -13.46 12.19 -7.91
CA VAL A 11 -13.58 11.57 -6.58
C VAL A 11 -14.23 12.60 -5.66
N ILE A 12 -15.54 12.81 -5.80
CA ILE A 12 -16.35 13.55 -4.84
C ILE A 12 -17.46 12.61 -4.38
N GLY A 13 -17.05 11.62 -3.58
CA GLY A 13 -17.95 10.97 -2.64
C GLY A 13 -18.02 11.82 -1.38
N VAL A 14 -19.08 12.60 -1.25
CA VAL A 14 -19.46 13.28 -0.02
C VAL A 14 -19.63 12.22 1.08
N ILE A 15 -18.69 12.19 2.02
CA ILE A 15 -18.92 11.70 3.39
C ILE A 15 -19.15 12.96 4.23
N PRO A 16 -20.30 13.13 4.90
CA PRO A 16 -20.59 14.33 5.66
C PRO A 16 -19.81 14.27 6.98
N ASP A 17 -18.64 14.91 7.01
CA ASP A 17 -18.11 15.58 8.21
C ASP A 17 -16.98 16.53 7.80
N ASN A 18 -17.17 17.81 8.13
CA ASN A 18 -16.76 19.00 7.39
C ASN A 18 -15.26 19.36 7.29
N ASP A 19 -14.33 18.49 7.66
CA ASP A 19 -12.89 18.85 7.71
C ASP A 19 -11.99 18.07 6.73
N ARG A 20 -12.54 17.10 5.97
CA ARG A 20 -11.74 16.17 5.16
C ARG A 20 -11.59 16.53 3.68
N ILE A 21 -12.29 17.56 3.21
CA ILE A 21 -12.34 17.96 1.80
C ILE A 21 -10.99 18.52 1.31
N PHE A 22 -10.18 19.10 2.21
CA PHE A 22 -8.87 19.65 1.86
C PHE A 22 -7.78 18.59 1.55
N MET A 23 -7.98 17.32 1.95
CA MET A 23 -6.98 16.27 1.78
C MET A 23 -6.99 15.62 0.39
N LEU A 24 -8.12 15.64 -0.34
CA LEU A 24 -8.32 14.96 -1.63
C LEU A 24 -7.42 15.49 -2.77
N GLY A 25 -6.90 16.72 -2.66
CA GLY A 25 -6.03 17.33 -3.67
C GLY A 25 -4.67 16.63 -3.83
N ASP A 26 -4.09 16.11 -2.75
CA ASP A 26 -2.79 15.42 -2.78
C ASP A 26 -2.90 13.90 -3.01
N ILE A 27 -4.07 13.30 -2.76
CA ILE A 27 -4.30 11.84 -2.90
C ILE A 27 -4.19 11.41 -4.37
N ASN A 28 -4.53 12.31 -5.30
CA ASN A 28 -4.36 12.09 -6.74
C ASN A 28 -2.89 11.86 -7.16
N LYS A 29 -1.90 12.17 -6.30
CA LYS A 29 -0.49 11.89 -6.56
C LYS A 29 -0.10 10.42 -6.36
N HIS A 30 -0.94 9.62 -5.68
CA HIS A 30 -0.63 8.23 -5.34
C HIS A 30 -1.79 7.28 -5.71
N PRO A 31 -1.94 6.93 -7.00
CA PRO A 31 -3.05 6.12 -7.50
C PRO A 31 -3.10 4.73 -6.86
N LEU A 32 -1.95 4.19 -6.45
CA LEU A 32 -1.86 2.93 -5.72
C LEU A 32 -2.64 2.98 -4.39
N CYS A 33 -2.45 4.04 -3.61
CA CYS A 33 -3.05 4.14 -2.29
C CYS A 33 -4.56 4.41 -2.40
N MET A 34 -5.01 5.10 -3.46
CA MET A 34 -6.45 5.21 -3.77
C MET A 34 -7.09 3.86 -4.06
N ALA A 35 -6.46 3.03 -4.89
CA ALA A 35 -6.97 1.69 -5.19
C ALA A 35 -7.11 0.83 -3.94
N LEU A 36 -6.15 0.91 -3.01
CA LEU A 36 -6.19 0.18 -1.74
C LEU A 36 -7.25 0.72 -0.77
N ILE A 37 -7.44 2.04 -0.70
CA ILE A 37 -8.51 2.65 0.11
C ILE A 37 -9.89 2.24 -0.45
N ALA A 38 -10.07 2.25 -1.77
CA ALA A 38 -11.31 1.81 -2.40
C ALA A 38 -11.59 0.32 -2.10
N HIS A 39 -10.56 -0.52 -2.12
CA HIS A 39 -10.68 -1.93 -1.75
C HIS A 39 -11.09 -2.11 -0.27
N GLU A 40 -10.47 -1.37 0.66
CA GLU A 40 -10.84 -1.39 2.08
C GLU A 40 -12.27 -0.88 2.29
N PHE A 41 -12.68 0.18 1.58
CA PHE A 41 -14.04 0.70 1.65
C PHE A 41 -15.07 -0.35 1.20
N CYS A 42 -14.85 -1.02 0.07
CA CYS A 42 -15.75 -2.08 -0.39
C CYS A 42 -15.83 -3.24 0.62
N LYS A 43 -14.73 -3.55 1.32
CA LYS A 43 -14.69 -4.57 2.37
C LYS A 43 -15.53 -4.17 3.59
N GLU A 44 -15.47 -2.92 4.01
CA GLU A 44 -16.28 -2.40 5.12
C GLU A 44 -17.77 -2.38 4.77
N VAL A 45 -18.13 -1.90 3.57
CA VAL A 45 -19.51 -1.91 3.08
C VAL A 45 -20.07 -3.34 3.03
N LYS A 46 -19.27 -4.31 2.56
CA LYS A 46 -19.64 -5.73 2.53
C LYS A 46 -19.89 -6.31 3.93
N GLN A 47 -19.19 -5.82 4.96
CA GLN A 47 -19.39 -6.28 6.34
C GLN A 47 -20.64 -5.71 6.99
N GLN A 48 -21.07 -4.51 6.58
CA GLN A 48 -22.20 -3.80 7.16
C GLN A 48 -23.53 -4.08 6.45
N THR A 49 -23.50 -4.72 5.27
CA THR A 49 -24.68 -4.96 4.44
C THR A 49 -25.06 -6.43 4.43
N ASP A 50 -26.36 -6.73 4.55
CA ASP A 50 -26.93 -8.09 4.40
C ASP A 50 -27.46 -8.39 2.99
N ASP A 51 -27.50 -7.39 2.10
CA ASP A 51 -27.96 -7.59 0.71
C ASP A 51 -26.96 -8.46 -0.07
N ARG A 52 -27.40 -9.66 -0.46
CA ARG A 52 -26.60 -10.63 -1.20
C ARG A 52 -26.15 -10.12 -2.57
N VAL A 53 -26.98 -9.32 -3.23
CA VAL A 53 -26.64 -8.73 -4.54
C VAL A 53 -25.51 -7.74 -4.35
N LEU A 54 -25.66 -6.81 -3.42
CA LEU A 54 -24.64 -5.81 -3.11
C LEU A 54 -23.33 -6.45 -2.63
N ILE A 55 -23.39 -7.48 -1.78
CA ILE A 55 -22.21 -8.25 -1.36
C ILE A 55 -21.47 -8.84 -2.56
N SER A 56 -22.19 -9.38 -3.54
CA SER A 56 -21.57 -9.95 -4.75
C SER A 56 -20.90 -8.88 -5.62
N GLU A 57 -21.53 -7.71 -5.76
CA GLU A 57 -20.97 -6.57 -6.49
C GLU A 57 -19.74 -6.00 -5.79
N MET A 58 -19.79 -5.84 -4.47
CA MET A 58 -18.65 -5.37 -3.69
C MET A 58 -17.47 -6.34 -3.75
N LYS A 59 -17.71 -7.67 -3.74
CA LYS A 59 -16.63 -8.66 -3.96
C LYS A 59 -15.99 -8.51 -5.34
N LYS A 60 -16.80 -8.27 -6.38
CA LYS A 60 -16.29 -8.03 -7.74
C LYS A 60 -15.45 -6.76 -7.79
N ASN A 61 -15.97 -5.66 -7.24
CA ASN A 61 -15.26 -4.38 -7.16
C ASN A 61 -13.96 -4.52 -6.37
N MET A 62 -13.97 -5.24 -5.24
CA MET A 62 -12.75 -5.54 -4.47
C MET A 62 -11.69 -6.24 -5.34
N SER A 63 -12.08 -7.23 -6.13
CA SER A 63 -11.17 -7.94 -7.04
C SER A 63 -10.62 -7.02 -8.12
N GLU A 64 -11.45 -6.15 -8.70
CA GLU A 64 -11.05 -5.17 -9.72
C GLU A 64 -10.05 -4.15 -9.15
N TRP A 65 -10.35 -3.55 -7.99
CA TRP A 65 -9.44 -2.61 -7.33
C TRP A 65 -8.12 -3.27 -6.93
N SER A 66 -8.16 -4.55 -6.52
CA SER A 66 -6.95 -5.32 -6.25
C SER A 66 -6.09 -5.51 -7.52
N ALA A 67 -6.72 -5.83 -8.65
CA ALA A 67 -6.03 -5.97 -9.92
C ALA A 67 -5.38 -4.64 -10.37
N VAL A 68 -6.12 -3.53 -10.26
CA VAL A 68 -5.60 -2.19 -10.56
C VAL A 68 -4.42 -1.83 -9.67
N ALA A 69 -4.52 -2.06 -8.35
CA ALA A 69 -3.42 -1.80 -7.42
C ALA A 69 -2.16 -2.62 -7.77
N LYS A 70 -2.33 -3.89 -8.16
CA LYS A 70 -1.23 -4.77 -8.59
C LYS A 70 -0.56 -4.26 -9.85
N GLU A 71 -1.35 -3.83 -10.84
CA GLU A 71 -0.84 -3.33 -12.12
C GLU A 71 -0.01 -2.06 -11.92
N ILE A 72 -0.55 -1.08 -11.18
CA ILE A 72 0.17 0.16 -10.84
C ILE A 72 1.48 -0.15 -10.10
N LEU A 73 1.45 -1.05 -9.12
CA LEU A 73 2.64 -1.42 -8.36
C LEU A 73 3.68 -2.11 -9.26
N ASN A 74 3.25 -3.00 -10.14
CA ASN A 74 4.14 -3.72 -11.05
C ASN A 74 4.81 -2.76 -12.04
N GLU A 75 4.04 -1.82 -12.62
CA GLU A 75 4.58 -0.79 -13.51
C GLU A 75 5.59 0.10 -12.77
N CYS A 76 5.24 0.57 -11.57
CA CYS A 76 6.15 1.36 -10.73
C CYS A 76 7.42 0.58 -10.38
N TYR A 77 7.30 -0.72 -10.08
CA TYR A 77 8.42 -1.58 -9.71
C TYR A 77 9.36 -1.88 -10.89
N GLN A 78 8.80 -2.09 -12.09
CA GLN A 78 9.58 -2.30 -13.32
C GLN A 78 10.32 -1.03 -13.75
N ASN A 79 9.71 0.14 -13.58
CA ASN A 79 10.32 1.42 -13.92
C ASN A 79 11.38 1.84 -12.89
N GLN A 80 11.00 1.90 -11.61
CA GLN A 80 11.85 2.34 -10.51
C GLN A 80 11.50 1.61 -9.21
N GLU A 81 12.21 0.52 -8.94
CA GLU A 81 12.09 -0.26 -7.70
C GLU A 81 12.11 0.61 -6.43
N TYR A 82 12.98 1.62 -6.37
CA TYR A 82 13.07 2.57 -5.24
C TYR A 82 11.79 3.36 -5.01
N ALA A 83 11.22 3.92 -6.08
CA ALA A 83 10.00 4.70 -5.99
C ALA A 83 8.81 3.82 -5.59
N ALA A 84 8.77 2.56 -6.03
CA ALA A 84 7.76 1.60 -5.63
C ALA A 84 7.79 1.32 -4.12
N TYR A 85 8.96 1.10 -3.53
CA TYR A 85 9.07 0.85 -2.08
C TYR A 85 8.81 2.10 -1.25
N ALA A 86 9.23 3.27 -1.74
CA ALA A 86 8.88 4.54 -1.12
C ALA A 86 7.36 4.75 -1.08
N THR A 87 6.67 4.42 -2.18
CA THR A 87 5.19 4.50 -2.26
C THR A 87 4.52 3.49 -1.33
N LEU A 88 5.04 2.26 -1.22
CA LEU A 88 4.51 1.24 -0.30
C LEU A 88 4.67 1.65 1.18
N SER A 89 5.79 2.28 1.52
CA SER A 89 6.15 2.68 2.89
C SER A 89 5.65 4.08 3.26
N MET A 90 5.05 4.80 2.31
CA MET A 90 4.55 6.14 2.51
C MET A 90 3.37 6.12 3.50
N VAL A 91 3.43 7.00 4.49
CA VAL A 91 2.36 7.18 5.47
C VAL A 91 1.30 8.12 4.93
N ILE A 92 0.04 7.70 4.99
CA ILE A 92 -1.10 8.47 4.55
C ILE A 92 -1.67 9.26 5.74
N PRO A 93 -1.48 10.59 5.81
CA PRO A 93 -1.84 11.36 7.00
C PRO A 93 -3.34 11.38 7.29
N PHE A 94 -4.19 11.33 6.26
CA PHE A 94 -5.65 11.39 6.40
C PHE A 94 -6.32 10.04 6.67
N TRP A 95 -5.63 8.92 6.44
CA TRP A 95 -6.19 7.58 6.62
C TRP A 95 -5.49 6.86 7.77
N ASN A 96 -5.80 7.31 8.99
CA ASN A 96 -5.27 6.76 10.25
C ASN A 96 -3.73 6.73 10.37
N LYS A 97 -3.01 7.55 9.60
CA LYS A 97 -1.53 7.52 9.53
C LYS A 97 -0.99 6.11 9.19
N LYS A 98 -1.73 5.37 8.38
CA LYS A 98 -1.35 4.03 7.92
C LYS A 98 -0.52 4.14 6.65
N SER A 99 0.44 3.24 6.48
CA SER A 99 1.12 3.09 5.19
C SER A 99 0.25 2.36 4.18
N CYS A 100 0.59 2.44 2.90
CA CYS A 100 -0.14 1.69 1.86
C CYS A 100 0.05 0.17 2.07
N LEU A 101 1.16 -0.27 2.67
CA LEU A 101 1.35 -1.66 3.10
C LEU A 101 0.45 -2.04 4.28
N ASP A 102 0.32 -1.18 5.29
CA ASP A 102 -0.58 -1.43 6.44
C ASP A 102 -2.04 -1.56 5.98
N LEU A 103 -2.47 -0.71 5.04
CA LEU A 103 -3.80 -0.80 4.44
C LEU A 103 -4.05 -2.13 3.72
N ALA A 104 -3.06 -2.61 2.97
CA ALA A 104 -3.15 -3.91 2.30
C ALA A 104 -3.26 -5.07 3.30
N ILE A 105 -2.55 -4.98 4.43
CA ILE A 105 -2.59 -5.99 5.51
C ILE A 105 -3.96 -5.99 6.20
N GLU A 106 -4.46 -4.82 6.58
CA GLU A 106 -5.76 -4.70 7.26
C GLU A 106 -6.93 -5.11 6.38
N SER A 107 -6.88 -4.73 5.10
CA SER A 107 -7.85 -5.14 4.10
C SER A 107 -7.79 -6.63 3.74
N ARG A 108 -6.76 -7.34 4.21
CA ARG A 108 -6.50 -8.76 3.89
C ARG A 108 -6.41 -8.98 2.38
N ASN A 109 -5.84 -8.02 1.64
CA ASN A 109 -5.64 -8.16 0.21
C ASN A 109 -4.41 -9.04 -0.07
N MET A 110 -4.60 -10.35 0.05
CA MET A 110 -3.53 -11.34 -0.11
C MET A 110 -2.94 -11.36 -1.53
N GLU A 111 -3.75 -11.05 -2.55
CA GLU A 111 -3.28 -11.02 -3.94
C GLU A 111 -2.31 -9.87 -4.21
N PHE A 112 -2.56 -8.73 -3.57
CA PHE A 112 -1.66 -7.59 -3.61
C PHE A 112 -0.38 -7.86 -2.79
N LEU A 113 -0.51 -8.44 -1.61
CA LEU A 113 0.66 -8.78 -0.77
C LEU A 113 1.54 -9.87 -1.38
N ALA A 114 0.99 -10.73 -2.24
CA ALA A 114 1.74 -11.76 -2.96
C ALA A 114 2.63 -11.20 -4.10
N GLN A 115 2.52 -9.91 -4.43
CA GLN A 115 3.34 -9.29 -5.47
C GLN A 115 4.84 -9.36 -5.15
N GLN A 116 5.67 -9.45 -6.20
CA GLN A 116 7.12 -9.55 -6.06
C GLN A 116 7.72 -8.36 -5.31
N ALA A 117 7.23 -7.15 -5.57
CA ALA A 117 7.66 -5.93 -4.90
C ALA A 117 7.48 -6.02 -3.37
N CYS A 118 6.32 -6.51 -2.90
CA CYS A 118 6.02 -6.71 -1.48
C CYS A 118 6.92 -7.78 -0.86
N ARG A 119 7.11 -8.92 -1.55
CA ARG A 119 7.97 -10.01 -1.07
C ARG A 119 9.43 -9.57 -0.91
N ASN A 120 9.95 -8.82 -1.89
CA ASN A 120 11.31 -8.31 -1.86
C ASN A 120 11.49 -7.28 -0.74
N LEU A 121 10.57 -6.33 -0.61
CA LEU A 121 10.58 -5.34 0.47
C LEU A 121 10.63 -6.01 1.85
N VAL A 122 9.76 -7.00 2.10
CA VAL A 122 9.74 -7.73 3.38
C VAL A 122 11.02 -8.52 3.61
N SER A 123 11.55 -9.18 2.57
CA SER A 123 12.84 -9.89 2.64
C SER A 123 13.99 -8.95 3.01
N ASP A 124 14.00 -7.74 2.46
CA ASP A 124 15.02 -6.74 2.72
C ASP A 124 14.95 -6.19 4.14
N VAL A 125 13.74 -5.91 4.61
CA VAL A 125 13.48 -5.50 6.00
C VAL A 125 13.90 -6.63 6.96
N TRP A 126 13.58 -7.88 6.64
CA TRP A 126 13.91 -9.04 7.45
C TRP A 126 15.43 -9.24 7.58
N ASN A 127 16.15 -9.17 6.47
CA ASN A 127 17.61 -9.37 6.44
C ASN A 127 18.41 -8.16 6.96
N GLY A 128 17.77 -7.02 7.20
CA GLY A 128 18.40 -5.82 7.77
C GLY A 128 19.08 -4.92 6.75
N CYS A 129 18.32 -4.48 5.75
CA CYS A 129 18.75 -3.53 4.72
C CYS A 129 19.92 -4.02 3.86
N THR A 130 19.71 -5.10 3.11
CA THR A 130 20.66 -5.56 2.07
C THR A 130 20.54 -4.74 0.76
N MET A 131 19.46 -3.97 0.61
CA MET A 131 19.14 -3.25 -0.61
C MET A 131 19.55 -1.78 -0.57
N LYS A 132 19.75 -1.23 -1.77
CA LYS A 132 20.37 0.06 -2.15
C LYS A 132 19.78 1.34 -1.50
N TYR A 133 18.88 1.21 -0.54
CA TYR A 133 18.14 2.31 0.10
C TYR A 133 19.00 3.16 1.04
N THR A 134 20.04 2.60 1.63
CA THR A 134 20.95 3.38 2.50
C THR A 134 22.18 3.90 1.80
N CYS A 135 22.63 3.34 0.66
CA CYS A 135 23.86 3.81 0.02
C CYS A 135 23.75 5.21 -0.60
N TYR A 136 22.55 5.76 -0.82
CA TYR A 136 22.37 7.17 -1.21
C TYR A 136 22.27 8.14 -0.02
N LEU A 137 21.90 7.67 1.17
CA LEU A 137 21.94 8.47 2.41
C LEU A 137 23.28 8.31 3.15
N SER A 138 24.16 7.45 2.64
CA SER A 138 25.41 7.08 3.30
C SER A 138 26.63 7.18 2.39
N GLU A 139 26.68 8.21 1.56
CA GLU A 139 27.97 8.69 1.07
C GLU A 139 28.86 9.01 2.29
N GLY A 140 29.80 8.11 2.63
CA GLY A 140 30.92 8.44 3.51
C GLY A 140 31.04 7.75 4.88
N ARG A 141 30.38 6.61 5.18
CA ARG A 141 30.74 5.84 6.40
C ARG A 141 30.90 4.34 6.15
N ASN A 142 32.14 3.88 6.16
CA ASN A 142 32.55 2.51 5.84
C ASN A 142 32.12 1.42 6.87
N ASN A 143 31.36 1.75 7.92
CA ASN A 143 31.04 0.82 9.04
C ASN A 143 29.55 0.68 9.41
N ILE A 144 28.63 1.32 8.68
CA ILE A 144 27.17 1.31 9.02
C ILE A 144 26.48 -0.02 8.68
N GLY A 145 27.06 -0.81 7.76
CA GLY A 145 26.48 -2.07 7.31
C GLY A 145 26.44 -3.16 8.39
N PHE A 146 27.42 -3.18 9.30
CA PHE A 146 27.47 -4.16 10.40
C PHE A 146 26.41 -3.86 11.46
N LEU A 147 26.29 -2.59 11.87
CA LEU A 147 25.29 -2.17 12.87
C LEU A 147 23.85 -2.35 12.36
N HIS A 148 23.60 -2.12 11.06
CA HIS A 148 22.29 -2.40 10.46
C HIS A 148 21.94 -3.88 10.50
N LYS A 149 22.90 -4.77 10.17
CA LYS A 149 22.69 -6.22 10.25
C LYS A 149 22.38 -6.69 11.66
N ILE A 150 23.09 -6.21 12.68
CA ILE A 150 22.80 -6.57 14.09
C ILE A 150 21.40 -6.14 14.50
N ARG A 151 20.93 -4.97 14.03
CA ARG A 151 19.58 -4.47 14.34
C ARG A 151 18.47 -5.17 13.57
N ALA A 152 18.81 -6.01 12.58
CA ALA A 152 17.85 -6.71 11.74
C ALA A 152 16.90 -7.59 12.57
N PRO A 153 15.62 -7.66 12.19
CA PRO A 153 14.66 -8.59 12.79
C PRO A 153 15.18 -10.03 12.79
N LYS A 154 15.83 -10.46 11.69
CA LYS A 154 16.44 -11.78 11.57
C LYS A 154 17.45 -12.06 12.67
N MET A 155 18.35 -11.12 12.99
CA MET A 155 19.34 -11.33 14.05
C MET A 155 18.67 -11.42 15.41
N LYS A 156 17.70 -10.52 15.70
CA LYS A 156 16.92 -10.60 16.94
C LYS A 156 16.16 -11.92 17.07
N PHE A 157 15.64 -12.45 15.97
CA PHE A 157 14.96 -13.74 15.95
C PHE A 157 15.93 -14.89 16.20
N VAL A 158 17.09 -14.89 15.54
CA VAL A 158 18.13 -15.93 15.71
C VAL A 158 18.70 -15.98 17.12
N TYR A 159 18.88 -14.83 17.79
CA TYR A 159 19.46 -14.78 19.15
C TYR A 159 18.43 -14.88 20.29
N ASN A 160 17.12 -14.78 20.00
CA ASN A 160 16.04 -14.97 20.98
C ASN A 160 15.40 -16.38 20.88
N LEU A 161 16.04 -17.31 20.16
CA LEU A 161 15.74 -18.74 20.06
C LEU A 161 16.86 -19.54 20.73
#